data_AF-X1II79-F1
#
_entry.id   AF-X1II79-F1
#
_cell.length_a   1.000
_cell.length_b   1.000
_cell.length_c   1.000
_cell.angle_alpha   90.00
_cell.angle_beta   90.00
_cell.angle_gamma   90.00
#
_symmetry.space_group_name_H-M   'P 1'
#
loop_
_entity.id
_entity.type
_entity.pdbx_description
1 polymer ?
#
loop_
_entity_poly.entity_id
_entity_poly.type
_entity_poly.pdbx_seq_one_letter_code
_entity_poly.pdbx_strand_id
1 'polypeptide(L)'
;MLKINNTIWAIEPHTEAKHAILRKYLNAWLPIITRWNGRVLYIDGFAGPGEYIDSEEGSPIIAIKSVLEHKADIKAEIRMLFIEADKRRCEFLKKKLESYQLHPNIITESICAKFDETLTEILDYLDEQKTRLAPAFVFMDPFGFTGIPFSVVKEL
;
A
#
# COMPACT_ATOMS: atom_id res chain seq x y z
N MET A 1 -10.70 7.10 22.89
CA MET A 1 -10.19 6.13 21.90
C MET A 1 -8.72 5.87 22.22
N LEU A 2 -8.28 4.61 22.27
CA LEU A 2 -6.92 4.24 22.68
C LEU A 2 -5.94 4.70 21.60
N LYS A 3 -5.06 5.67 21.93
CA LYS A 3 -3.87 5.91 21.13
C LYS A 3 -3.05 4.63 21.17
N ILE A 4 -2.98 3.93 20.04
CA ILE A 4 -2.12 2.77 19.89
C ILE A 4 -0.69 3.31 19.92
N ASN A 5 -0.02 3.19 21.07
CA ASN A 5 1.35 3.65 21.25
C ASN A 5 2.40 2.61 20.84
N ASN A 6 1.98 1.37 20.62
CA ASN A 6 2.83 0.25 20.25
C ASN A 6 3.08 0.20 18.73
N THR A 7 4.20 -0.41 18.36
CA THR A 7 4.57 -0.66 16.95
C THR A 7 3.64 -1.68 16.31
N ILE A 8 3.30 -2.75 17.02
CA ILE A 8 2.31 -3.76 16.63
C ILE A 8 1.21 -3.85 17.70
N TRP A 9 0.00 -4.22 17.29
CA TRP A 9 -1.17 -4.32 18.16
C TRP A 9 -2.09 -5.44 17.67
N ALA A 10 -3.12 -5.80 18.45
CA ALA A 10 -4.10 -6.81 18.04
C ALA A 10 -4.95 -6.26 16.89
N ILE A 11 -5.17 -7.04 15.83
CA ILE A 11 -6.00 -6.60 14.71
C ILE A 11 -7.45 -6.42 15.18
N GLU A 12 -8.13 -5.41 14.65
CA GLU A 12 -9.57 -5.27 14.87
C GLU A 12 -10.34 -6.08 13.82
N PRO A 13 -11.49 -6.70 14.16
CA PRO A 13 -12.25 -7.54 13.21
C PRO A 13 -12.65 -6.82 11.91
N HIS A 14 -12.87 -5.51 11.99
CA HIS A 14 -13.21 -4.70 10.83
C HIS A 14 -12.00 -4.50 9.88
N THR A 15 -10.78 -4.41 10.41
CA THR A 15 -9.52 -4.36 9.63
C THR A 15 -9.26 -5.71 8.98
N GLU A 16 -9.49 -6.82 9.69
CA GLU A 16 -9.38 -8.17 9.13
C GLU A 16 -10.34 -8.35 7.93
N ALA A 17 -11.59 -7.89 8.05
CA ALA A 17 -12.54 -7.93 6.95
C ALA A 17 -12.08 -7.12 5.73
N LYS A 18 -11.51 -5.92 5.95
CA LYS A 18 -10.92 -5.10 4.86
C LYS A 18 -9.74 -5.82 4.20
N HIS A 19 -8.87 -6.43 4.97
CA HIS A 19 -7.75 -7.23 4.47
C HIS A 19 -8.19 -8.43 3.63
N ALA A 20 -9.26 -9.12 4.04
CA ALA A 20 -9.86 -10.19 3.25
C ALA A 20 -10.41 -9.69 1.91
N ILE A 21 -11.03 -8.50 1.89
CA ILE A 21 -11.50 -7.84 0.67
C ILE A 21 -10.31 -7.44 -0.21
N LEU A 22 -9.29 -6.79 0.36
CA LEU A 22 -8.08 -6.37 -0.34
C LEU A 22 -7.43 -7.55 -1.06
N ARG A 23 -7.22 -8.68 -0.37
CA ARG A 23 -6.64 -9.89 -0.96
C ARG A 23 -7.44 -10.41 -2.15
N LYS A 24 -8.77 -10.47 -2.02
CA LYS A 24 -9.66 -10.90 -3.11
C LYS A 24 -9.62 -9.93 -4.29
N TYR A 25 -9.59 -8.64 -4.01
CA TYR A 25 -9.54 -7.60 -5.02
C TYR A 25 -8.23 -7.63 -5.80
N LEU A 26 -7.08 -7.65 -5.13
CA LEU A 26 -5.77 -7.68 -5.79
C LEU A 26 -5.60 -8.92 -6.68
N ASN A 27 -6.06 -10.09 -6.22
CA ASN A 27 -6.04 -11.30 -7.02
C ASN A 27 -6.87 -11.22 -8.31
N ALA A 28 -7.95 -10.44 -8.32
CA ALA A 28 -8.74 -10.21 -9.54
C ALA A 28 -8.16 -9.08 -10.41
N TRP A 29 -7.70 -8.01 -9.75
CA TRP A 29 -7.28 -6.76 -10.39
C TRP A 29 -5.94 -6.90 -11.11
N LEU A 30 -4.93 -7.50 -10.45
CA LEU A 30 -3.57 -7.65 -10.99
C LEU A 30 -3.55 -8.19 -12.43
N PRO A 31 -4.12 -9.37 -12.74
CA PRO A 31 -4.02 -9.95 -14.08
C PRO A 31 -4.78 -9.14 -15.14
N ILE A 32 -5.80 -8.39 -14.74
CA ILE A 32 -6.57 -7.52 -15.65
C ILE A 32 -5.73 -6.29 -16.00
N ILE A 33 -5.19 -5.61 -14.99
CA ILE A 33 -4.52 -4.33 -15.19
C ILE A 33 -3.14 -4.49 -15.82
N THR A 34 -2.40 -5.53 -15.44
CA THR A 34 -1.04 -5.76 -15.95
C THR A 34 -1.02 -6.33 -17.37
N ARG A 35 -2.16 -6.77 -17.89
CA ARG A 35 -2.27 -7.29 -19.27
C ARG A 35 -2.06 -6.21 -20.31
N TRP A 36 -2.50 -4.98 -20.02
CA TRP A 36 -2.53 -3.88 -21.00
C TRP A 36 -1.58 -2.74 -20.66
N ASN A 37 -0.98 -2.78 -19.46
CA ASN A 37 -0.13 -1.71 -18.95
C ASN A 37 1.26 -2.25 -18.62
N GLY A 38 2.30 -1.60 -19.15
CA GLY A 38 3.69 -1.97 -18.88
C GLY A 38 4.16 -1.60 -17.46
N ARG A 39 3.41 -0.71 -16.77
CA ARG A 39 3.64 -0.30 -15.39
C ARG A 39 2.30 -0.11 -14.68
N VAL A 40 2.23 -0.52 -13.42
CA VAL A 40 1.08 -0.29 -12.52
C VAL A 40 1.55 0.11 -11.14
N LEU A 41 0.70 0.86 -10.42
CA LEU A 41 0.98 1.33 -9.07
C LEU A 41 0.03 0.71 -8.06
N TYR A 42 0.58 0.32 -6.92
CA TYR A 42 -0.17 0.04 -5.71
C TYR A 42 0.28 1.05 -4.65
N ILE A 43 -0.65 1.78 -4.06
CA ILE A 43 -0.36 2.77 -3.02
C ILE A 43 -1.17 2.40 -1.78
N ASP A 44 -0.48 2.23 -0.66
CA ASP A 44 -1.09 2.04 0.65
C ASP A 44 -0.86 3.29 1.48
N GLY A 45 -1.91 4.06 1.73
CA GLY A 45 -1.81 5.34 2.43
C GLY A 45 -1.63 5.21 3.94
N PHE A 46 -1.94 4.04 4.51
CA PHE A 46 -1.92 3.81 5.95
C PHE A 46 -1.37 2.41 6.22
N ALA A 47 -0.15 2.17 5.73
CA ALA A 47 0.46 0.87 5.63
C ALA A 47 0.65 0.16 6.99
N GLY A 48 0.78 0.93 8.07
CA GLY A 48 1.06 0.38 9.40
C GLY A 48 2.42 -0.35 9.45
N PRO A 49 2.61 -1.22 10.44
CA PRO A 49 3.84 -2.01 10.60
C PRO A 49 3.94 -3.20 9.62
N GLY A 50 2.89 -3.51 8.85
CA GLY A 50 2.81 -4.74 8.04
C GLY A 50 2.61 -6.04 8.85
N GLU A 51 2.53 -5.97 10.17
CA GLU A 51 2.23 -7.12 11.05
C GLU A 51 1.46 -6.67 12.29
N TYR A 52 0.49 -7.48 12.71
CA TYR A 52 -0.18 -7.34 14.00
C TYR A 52 0.34 -8.38 14.99
N ILE A 53 -0.19 -8.38 16.21
CA ILE A 53 0.06 -9.44 17.18
C ILE A 53 -0.31 -10.80 16.56
N ASP A 54 0.34 -11.88 17.01
CA ASP A 54 0.15 -13.24 16.49
C ASP A 54 0.49 -13.40 14.99
N SER A 55 1.35 -12.52 14.47
CA SER A 55 1.85 -12.54 13.09
C SER A 55 0.76 -12.37 12.03
N GLU A 56 -0.38 -11.76 12.38
CA GLU A 56 -1.42 -11.46 11.40
C GLU A 56 -0.92 -10.40 10.39
N GLU A 57 -1.26 -10.60 9.12
CA GLU A 57 -0.70 -9.81 8.03
C GLU A 57 -1.38 -8.46 7.87
N GLY A 58 -0.56 -7.40 7.72
CA GLY A 58 -1.04 -6.10 7.27
C GLY A 58 -1.18 -5.98 5.75
N SER A 59 -1.86 -4.92 5.32
CA SER A 59 -2.09 -4.62 3.90
C SER A 59 -0.81 -4.60 3.04
N PRO A 60 0.37 -4.13 3.51
CA PRO A 60 1.60 -4.23 2.70
C PRO A 60 2.01 -5.67 2.39
N ILE A 61 1.91 -6.54 3.39
CA ILE A 61 2.29 -7.95 3.26
C ILE A 61 1.28 -8.70 2.41
N ILE A 62 -0.01 -8.43 2.60
CA ILE A 62 -1.08 -8.98 1.76
C ILE A 62 -0.85 -8.60 0.29
N ALA A 63 -0.50 -7.35 0.03
CA ALA A 63 -0.28 -6.87 -1.32
C ALA A 63 0.95 -7.55 -1.96
N ILE A 64 2.09 -7.62 -1.25
CA ILE A 64 3.30 -8.29 -1.74
C ILE A 64 3.02 -9.77 -2.04
N LYS A 65 2.38 -10.49 -1.11
CA LYS A 65 2.01 -11.89 -1.32
C LYS A 65 1.06 -12.07 -2.49
N SER A 66 0.11 -11.15 -2.67
CA SER A 66 -0.83 -11.20 -3.81
C SER A 66 -0.12 -11.10 -5.16
N VAL A 67 1.04 -10.44 -5.23
CA VAL A 67 1.86 -10.38 -6.44
C VAL A 67 2.77 -11.60 -6.57
N LEU A 68 3.49 -11.96 -5.50
CA LEU A 68 4.47 -13.05 -5.51
C LEU A 68 3.84 -14.43 -5.72
N GLU A 69 2.68 -14.66 -5.12
CA GLU A 69 1.97 -15.94 -5.15
C GLU A 69 0.97 -16.02 -6.31
N HIS A 70 0.93 -14.99 -7.16
CA HIS A 70 -0.05 -14.93 -8.23
C HIS A 70 0.25 -15.95 -9.33
N LYS A 71 -0.81 -16.59 -9.85
CA LYS A 71 -0.67 -17.63 -10.89
C LYS A 71 -0.46 -17.07 -12.30
N ALA A 72 -0.84 -15.81 -12.52
CA ALA A 72 -0.66 -15.18 -13.82
C ALA A 72 0.80 -14.77 -14.02
N ASP A 73 1.30 -14.90 -15.25
CA ASP A 73 2.64 -14.44 -15.61
C ASP A 73 2.63 -12.91 -15.77
N ILE A 74 2.91 -12.20 -14.68
CA ILE A 74 2.92 -10.74 -14.66
C ILE A 74 4.28 -10.22 -15.13
N LYS A 75 4.31 -9.67 -16.36
CA LYS A 75 5.50 -9.01 -16.93
C LYS A 75 5.57 -7.52 -16.66
N ALA A 76 4.45 -6.88 -16.33
CA ALA A 76 4.41 -5.45 -16.04
C ALA A 76 5.29 -5.10 -14.84
N GLU A 77 5.84 -3.89 -14.83
CA GLU A 77 6.47 -3.31 -13.66
C GLU A 77 5.39 -2.98 -12.62
N ILE A 78 5.51 -3.51 -11.41
CA ILE A 78 4.61 -3.20 -10.30
C ILE A 78 5.40 -2.36 -9.31
N ARG A 79 4.99 -1.10 -9.10
CA ARG A 79 5.52 -0.28 -8.00
C ARG A 79 4.53 -0.25 -6.85
N MET A 80 5.02 -0.53 -5.65
CA MET A 80 4.24 -0.58 -4.43
C MET A 80 4.79 0.47 -3.47
N LEU A 81 3.98 1.49 -3.17
CA LEU A 81 4.31 2.56 -2.24
C LEU A 81 3.55 2.34 -0.95
N PHE A 82 4.27 2.24 0.16
CA PHE A 82 3.70 2.03 1.49
C PHE A 82 3.97 3.26 2.37
N ILE A 83 2.93 4.02 2.70
CA ILE A 83 3.04 5.28 3.44
C ILE A 83 2.59 5.05 4.88
N GLU A 84 3.41 5.44 5.85
CA GLU A 84 3.12 5.32 7.28
C GLU A 84 3.70 6.49 8.06
N ALA A 85 2.85 7.18 8.81
CA ALA A 85 3.21 8.40 9.53
C ALA A 85 4.01 8.13 10.83
N ASP A 86 3.74 7.03 11.55
CA ASP A 86 4.55 6.66 12.72
C ASP A 86 5.87 6.04 12.25
N LYS A 87 6.96 6.79 12.44
CA LYS A 87 8.32 6.38 12.06
C LYS A 87 8.70 4.99 12.61
N ARG A 88 8.28 4.61 13.82
CA ARG A 88 8.61 3.28 14.39
C ARG A 88 7.93 2.16 13.62
N ARG A 89 6.68 2.37 13.18
CA ARG A 89 5.94 1.42 12.35
C ARG A 89 6.50 1.34 10.94
N CYS A 90 6.80 2.49 10.35
CA CYS A 90 7.44 2.56 9.04
C CYS A 90 8.79 1.83 9.02
N GLU A 91 9.66 2.06 10.01
CA GLU A 91 10.95 1.37 10.09
C GLU A 91 10.80 -0.13 10.40
N PHE A 92 9.78 -0.52 11.15
CA PHE A 92 9.45 -1.93 11.35
C PHE A 92 9.00 -2.59 10.03
N LEU A 93 8.13 -1.91 9.27
CA LEU A 93 7.69 -2.37 7.95
C LEU A 93 8.88 -2.55 7.02
N LYS A 94 9.77 -1.55 6.89
CA LYS A 94 10.98 -1.64 6.05
C LYS A 94 11.78 -2.90 6.32
N LYS A 95 12.12 -3.15 7.59
CA LYS A 95 12.85 -4.36 8.00
C LYS A 95 12.11 -5.64 7.66
N LYS A 96 10.78 -5.64 7.80
CA LYS A 96 9.97 -6.79 7.43
C LYS A 96 9.99 -7.04 5.92
N LEU A 97 9.96 -5.98 5.12
CA LEU A 97 10.01 -6.08 3.66
C LEU A 97 11.35 -6.60 3.14
N GLU A 98 12.46 -6.32 3.82
CA GLU A 98 13.79 -6.85 3.48
C GLU A 98 13.85 -8.39 3.45
N SER A 99 12.95 -9.07 4.16
CA SER A 99 12.88 -10.54 4.17
C SER A 99 12.26 -11.16 2.90
N TYR A 100 11.66 -10.34 2.02
CA TYR A 100 11.01 -10.82 0.82
C TYR A 100 11.95 -10.78 -0.39
N GLN A 101 12.12 -11.93 -1.04
CA GLN A 101 12.82 -11.99 -2.32
C GLN A 101 11.86 -11.58 -3.45
N LEU A 102 12.04 -10.36 -3.97
CA LEU A 102 11.19 -9.83 -5.04
C LEU A 102 11.76 -10.15 -6.42
N HIS A 103 10.86 -10.35 -7.39
CA HIS A 103 11.24 -10.39 -8.80
C HIS A 103 11.65 -8.97 -9.25
N PRO A 104 12.61 -8.80 -10.18
CA PRO A 104 13.12 -7.49 -10.59
C PRO A 104 12.09 -6.48 -11.12
N ASN A 105 10.91 -6.94 -11.56
CA ASN A 105 9.81 -6.06 -12.00
C ASN A 105 8.91 -5.59 -10.85
N ILE A 106 9.16 -6.01 -9.61
CA ILE A 106 8.43 -5.58 -8.42
C ILE A 106 9.33 -4.65 -7.63
N ILE A 107 8.89 -3.40 -7.47
CA ILE A 107 9.61 -2.35 -6.76
C ILE A 107 8.77 -1.93 -5.58
N THR A 108 9.33 -2.02 -4.38
CA THR A 108 8.66 -1.61 -3.13
C THR A 108 9.38 -0.42 -2.52
N GLU A 109 8.63 0.56 -2.04
CA GLU A 109 9.16 1.71 -1.31
C GLU A 109 8.30 1.98 -0.07
N SER A 110 8.94 2.30 1.05
CA SER A 110 8.25 2.68 2.30
C SER A 110 8.60 4.11 2.68
N ILE A 111 7.58 4.95 2.77
CA ILE A 111 7.70 6.39 3.00
C ILE A 111 7.20 6.69 4.41
N CYS A 112 8.09 7.21 5.25
CA CYS A 112 7.76 7.55 6.64
C CYS A 112 7.21 8.99 6.72
N ALA A 113 6.03 9.20 6.16
CA ALA A 113 5.37 10.50 6.06
C ALA A 113 3.84 10.33 6.20
N LYS A 114 3.11 11.45 6.23
CA LYS A 114 1.65 11.39 6.14
C LYS A 114 1.20 11.22 4.70
N PHE A 115 0.10 10.51 4.52
CA PHE A 115 -0.48 10.22 3.20
C PHE A 115 -0.84 11.47 2.39
N ASP A 116 -1.48 12.46 3.02
CA ASP A 116 -1.91 13.70 2.37
C ASP A 116 -0.71 14.51 1.87
N GLU A 117 0.34 14.63 2.68
CA GLU A 117 1.61 15.26 2.30
C GLU A 117 2.24 14.52 1.11
N THR A 118 2.38 13.20 1.17
CA THR A 118 3.00 12.40 0.09
C THR A 118 2.19 12.38 -1.21
N LEU A 119 0.86 12.28 -1.13
CA LEU A 119 0.02 12.24 -2.32
C LEU A 119 0.02 13.59 -3.06
N THR A 120 0.01 14.70 -2.32
CA THR A 120 0.13 16.04 -2.90
C THR A 120 1.45 16.17 -3.66
N GLU A 121 2.57 15.77 -3.07
CA GLU A 121 3.89 15.81 -3.73
C GLU A 121 3.94 14.93 -5.00
N ILE A 122 3.32 13.75 -4.99
CA ILE A 122 3.24 12.88 -6.17
C ILE A 122 2.43 13.54 -7.28
N LEU A 123 1.27 14.13 -6.96
CA LEU A 123 0.39 14.77 -7.93
C LEU A 123 1.03 16.03 -8.51
N ASP A 124 1.60 16.89 -7.66
CA ASP A 124 2.30 18.11 -8.08
C ASP A 124 3.44 17.78 -9.05
N TYR A 125 4.25 16.77 -8.74
CA TYR A 125 5.32 16.32 -9.63
C TYR A 125 4.79 15.86 -11.00
N LEU A 126 3.68 15.13 -11.04
CA LEU A 126 3.11 14.63 -12.30
C LEU A 126 2.55 15.74 -13.17
N ASP A 127 1.91 16.73 -12.54
CA ASP A 127 1.39 17.93 -13.21
C ASP A 127 2.52 18.78 -13.79
N GLU A 128 3.59 19.01 -13.02
CA GLU A 128 4.78 19.72 -13.49
C GLU A 128 5.43 19.04 -14.71
N GLN A 129 5.50 17.70 -14.69
CA GLN A 129 6.10 16.93 -15.78
C GLN A 129 5.15 16.69 -16.96
N LYS A 130 3.88 17.10 -16.87
CA LYS A 130 2.81 16.80 -17.87
C LYS A 130 2.69 15.31 -18.16
N THR A 131 2.98 14.47 -17.18
CA THR A 131 2.91 13.02 -17.30
C THR A 131 1.69 12.47 -16.60
N ARG A 132 1.05 11.46 -17.17
CA ARG A 132 -0.05 10.76 -16.50
C ARG A 132 0.49 9.71 -15.55
N LEU A 133 -0.15 9.61 -14.38
CA LEU A 133 0.07 8.50 -13.44
C LEU A 133 -0.18 7.18 -14.17
N ALA A 134 0.71 6.20 -13.98
CA ALA A 134 0.41 4.82 -14.38
C ALA A 134 -0.83 4.32 -13.62
N PRO A 135 -1.63 3.40 -14.18
CA PRO A 135 -2.84 2.93 -13.52
C PRO A 135 -2.55 2.49 -12.08
N ALA A 136 -3.27 3.10 -11.14
CA ALA A 136 -3.02 2.97 -9.72
C ALA A 136 -4.21 2.33 -8.99
N PHE A 137 -3.90 1.48 -8.02
CA PHE A 137 -4.83 1.13 -6.97
C PHE A 137 -4.37 1.78 -5.67
N VAL A 138 -5.21 2.64 -5.09
CA VAL A 138 -4.91 3.37 -3.85
C VAL A 138 -5.77 2.80 -2.72
N PHE A 139 -5.13 2.13 -1.77
CA PHE A 139 -5.75 1.62 -0.57
C PHE A 139 -5.63 2.65 0.55
N MET A 140 -6.76 3.21 0.96
CA MET A 140 -6.85 4.22 2.02
C MET A 140 -7.63 3.64 3.20
N ASP A 141 -6.91 3.09 4.19
CA ASP A 141 -7.49 2.56 5.42
C ASP A 141 -7.00 3.32 6.66
N PRO A 142 -7.49 4.55 6.93
CA PRO A 142 -7.03 5.32 8.07
C PRO A 142 -7.36 4.63 9.39
N PHE A 143 -6.36 4.49 10.27
CA PHE A 143 -6.56 4.06 11.65
C PHE A 143 -7.23 5.18 12.45
N GLY A 144 -8.55 5.08 12.61
CA GLY A 144 -9.37 6.09 13.30
C GLY A 144 -9.74 7.27 12.39
N PHE A 145 -10.70 8.09 12.85
CA PHE A 145 -11.23 9.23 12.09
C PHE A 145 -10.22 10.37 11.98
N THR A 146 -9.22 10.22 11.11
CA THR A 146 -8.54 11.38 10.51
C THR A 146 -9.11 11.54 9.11
N GLY A 147 -10.04 12.48 8.97
CA GLY A 147 -10.69 12.78 7.71
C GLY A 147 -9.65 13.14 6.66
N ILE A 148 -9.43 12.23 5.72
CA ILE A 148 -8.72 12.54 4.48
C ILE A 148 -9.58 13.58 3.77
N PRO A 149 -9.07 14.79 3.48
CA PRO A 149 -9.85 15.79 2.77
C PRO A 149 -10.27 15.21 1.41
N PHE A 150 -11.57 15.19 1.13
CA PHE A 150 -12.11 14.63 -0.11
C PHE A 150 -11.57 15.32 -1.38
N SER A 151 -11.04 16.55 -1.22
CA SER A 151 -10.34 17.28 -2.27
C SER A 151 -9.12 16.53 -2.81
N VAL A 152 -8.36 15.86 -1.94
CA VAL A 152 -7.14 15.12 -2.33
C VAL A 152 -7.48 13.86 -3.15
N VAL A 153 -8.63 13.24 -2.88
CA VAL A 153 -9.08 12.05 -3.62
C VAL A 153 -9.58 12.40 -5.03
N LYS A 154 -10.08 13.62 -5.24
CA LYS A 154 -10.66 14.05 -6.52
C LYS A 154 -9.62 14.23 -7.64
N GLU A 155 -8.36 14.36 -7.29
CA GLU A 155 -7.26 14.64 -8.22
C GLU A 155 -6.55 13.37 -8.72
N LEU A 156 -6.89 12.20 -8.18
CA LEU A 156 -6.47 10.86 -8.65
C LEU A 156 -7.33 10.36 -9.83
#